data_AF-A0A0D7AAB2-F1
#
_entry.id   AF-A0A0D7AAB2-F1
#
_cell.length_a   1.000
_cell.length_b   1.000
_cell.length_c   1.000
_cell.angle_alpha   90.00
_cell.angle_beta   90.00
_cell.angle_gamma   90.00
#
_symmetry.space_group_name_H-M   'P 1'
#
loop_
_entity.id
_entity.type
_entity.pdbx_description
1 polymer ?
#
loop_
_entity_poly.entity_id
_entity_poly.type
_entity_poly.pdbx_seq_one_letter_code
_entity_poly.pdbx_strand_id
1 'polypeptide(L)'
;HERVPLLDDILASAPVEGGPKTAFEAEDTVTSAQLLQEVDICTDLSVEQRQKLTDVIMTNANAFGLDKRLGDYEGLVDIPLKPGTKPISLPPFAASPANRKVIDEQMDTWLKQEVIEPSRSPWATPVFIAYRNNK
;
A
#
# COMPACT_ATOMS: atom_id res chain seq x y z
N HIS A 1 -41.98 10.26 15.66
CA HIS A 1 -40.71 9.52 15.56
C HIS A 1 -39.62 10.49 15.15
N GLU A 2 -39.02 11.17 16.13
CA GLU A 2 -37.90 12.07 15.91
C GLU A 2 -36.62 11.28 15.67
N ARG A 3 -35.89 11.64 14.61
CA ARG A 3 -34.54 11.11 14.34
C ARG A 3 -33.58 11.81 15.28
N VAL A 4 -32.98 11.04 16.19
CA VAL A 4 -31.82 11.47 16.98
C VAL A 4 -30.62 11.58 16.01
N PRO A 5 -29.92 12.73 15.94
CA PRO A 5 -28.70 12.83 15.14
C PRO A 5 -27.61 11.95 15.77
N LEU A 6 -26.89 11.20 14.94
CA LEU A 6 -25.68 10.48 15.35
C LEU A 6 -24.70 11.49 15.96
N LEU A 7 -24.26 11.23 17.19
CA LEU A 7 -23.20 11.98 17.84
C LEU A 7 -21.93 11.81 17.01
N ASP A 8 -21.49 12.89 16.36
CA ASP A 8 -20.13 12.99 15.86
C ASP A 8 -19.16 12.86 17.04
N ASP A 9 -18.15 12.00 16.85
CA ASP A 9 -17.18 11.53 17.84
C ASP A 9 -16.58 12.66 18.71
N ILE A 10 -17.01 12.74 19.98
CA ILE A 10 -16.58 13.77 20.94
C ILE A 10 -15.09 13.60 21.34
N LEU A 11 -14.43 12.55 20.88
CA LEU A 11 -13.03 12.22 21.19
C LEU A 11 -12.10 12.29 19.98
N ALA A 12 -12.58 12.72 18.81
CA ALA A 12 -11.74 12.84 17.62
C ALA A 12 -10.76 14.02 17.77
N SER A 13 -9.49 13.72 18.07
CA SER A 13 -8.40 14.67 17.83
C SER A 13 -8.18 14.84 16.31
N ALA A 14 -7.62 15.99 15.91
CA ALA A 14 -7.28 16.28 14.52
C ALA A 14 -6.53 15.10 13.85
N PRO A 15 -6.78 14.81 12.56
CA PRO A 15 -6.09 13.73 11.86
C PRO A 15 -4.58 13.92 11.95
N VAL A 16 -3.86 12.87 12.35
CA VAL A 16 -2.40 12.87 12.30
C VAL A 16 -1.98 12.87 10.83
N GLU A 17 -1.20 13.87 10.43
CA GLU A 17 -0.63 13.94 9.09
C GLU A 17 0.48 12.88 8.94
N GLY A 18 0.23 11.87 8.11
CA GLY A 18 1.27 10.99 7.58
C GLY A 18 1.47 9.65 8.29
N GLY A 19 0.89 8.59 7.71
CA GLY A 19 1.47 7.23 7.71
C GLY A 19 1.84 6.86 6.27
N PRO A 20 2.71 5.86 6.02
CA PRO A 20 2.96 5.40 4.66
C PRO A 20 1.62 5.06 4.00
N LYS A 21 1.36 5.68 2.85
CA LYS A 21 0.12 5.50 2.09
C LYS A 21 0.15 4.08 1.51
N THR A 22 -0.29 3.08 2.28
CA THR A 22 -0.31 1.66 1.88
C THR A 22 -1.43 1.33 0.90
N ALA A 23 -2.24 2.31 0.50
CA ALA A 23 -3.15 2.15 -0.63
C ALA A 23 -2.31 2.05 -1.91
N PHE A 24 -1.92 0.82 -2.24
CA PHE A 24 -1.41 0.46 -3.56
C PHE A 24 -2.48 0.86 -4.57
N GLU A 25 -2.22 1.97 -5.24
CA GLU A 25 -2.88 2.29 -6.48
C GLU A 25 -2.77 1.05 -7.39
N ALA A 26 -3.83 0.70 -8.11
CA ALA A 26 -3.66 -0.07 -9.34
C ALA A 26 -2.97 0.86 -10.34
N GLU A 27 -1.69 1.14 -10.12
CA GLU A 27 -0.83 1.80 -11.07
C GLU A 27 -0.64 0.86 -12.25
N ASP A 28 -0.59 1.44 -13.46
CA ASP A 28 -0.15 0.76 -14.66
C ASP A 28 1.27 0.25 -14.42
N THR A 29 1.37 -0.97 -13.91
CA THR A 29 2.66 -1.52 -13.51
C THR A 29 3.41 -1.96 -14.74
N VAL A 30 4.51 -1.27 -15.02
CA VAL A 30 5.45 -1.65 -16.06
C VAL A 30 6.00 -3.03 -15.72
N THR A 31 5.90 -3.95 -16.68
CA THR A 31 6.53 -5.27 -16.54
C THR A 31 8.02 -5.19 -16.85
N SER A 32 8.82 -6.09 -16.29
CA SER A 32 10.25 -6.13 -16.62
C SER A 32 10.52 -6.32 -18.12
N ALA A 33 9.60 -6.99 -18.82
CA ALA A 33 9.68 -7.16 -20.27
C ALA A 33 9.48 -5.86 -21.06
N GLN A 34 8.80 -4.88 -20.49
CA GLN A 34 8.48 -3.59 -21.12
C GLN A 34 9.44 -2.47 -20.71
N LEU A 35 10.36 -2.71 -19.77
CA LEU A 35 11.24 -1.69 -19.20
C LEU A 35 11.89 -0.78 -20.25
N LEU A 36 12.50 -1.35 -21.29
CA LEU A 36 13.18 -0.56 -22.33
C LEU A 36 12.22 0.16 -23.30
N GLN A 37 10.95 -0.26 -23.37
CA GLN A 37 9.93 0.40 -24.18
C GLN A 37 9.37 1.64 -23.47
N GLU A 38 9.30 1.58 -22.15
CA GLU A 38 8.77 2.66 -21.30
C GLU A 38 9.83 3.72 -20.96
N VAL A 39 11.12 3.40 -21.08
CA VAL A 39 12.20 4.36 -20.84
C VAL A 39 12.45 5.20 -22.09
N ASP A 40 12.31 6.51 -21.96
CA ASP A 40 12.68 7.46 -23.01
C ASP A 40 14.22 7.60 -23.08
N ILE A 41 14.81 7.07 -24.15
CA ILE A 41 16.25 7.14 -24.41
C ILE A 41 16.51 8.12 -25.56
N CYS A 42 17.20 9.22 -25.25
CA CYS A 42 17.61 10.27 -26.19
C CYS A 42 18.09 9.71 -27.55
N THR A 43 17.59 10.27 -28.65
CA THR A 43 17.88 9.83 -30.02
C THR A 43 19.28 10.15 -30.48
N ASP A 44 19.95 11.14 -29.86
CA ASP A 44 21.23 11.68 -30.31
C ASP A 44 22.43 10.82 -29.87
N LEU A 45 22.18 9.73 -29.15
CA LEU A 45 23.21 8.79 -28.72
C LEU A 45 23.71 7.96 -29.91
N SER A 46 25.03 7.81 -30.01
CA SER A 46 25.63 6.81 -30.88
C SER A 46 25.15 5.40 -30.51
N VAL A 47 25.27 4.46 -31.44
CA VAL A 47 24.90 3.05 -31.22
C VAL A 47 25.61 2.46 -30.00
N GLU A 48 26.90 2.77 -29.83
CA GLU A 48 27.69 2.29 -28.69
C GLU A 48 27.23 2.89 -27.35
N GLN A 49 26.90 4.18 -27.33
CA GLN A 49 26.40 4.85 -26.11
C GLN A 49 25.03 4.34 -25.72
N ARG A 50 24.14 4.15 -26.70
CA ARG A 50 22.81 3.57 -26.50
C ARG A 50 22.92 2.17 -25.90
N GLN A 51 23.81 1.33 -26.45
CA GLN A 51 24.01 -0.02 -25.93
C GLN A 51 24.48 0.02 -24.46
N LYS A 52 25.50 0.83 -24.14
CA LYS A 52 26.00 0.95 -22.76
C LYS A 52 24.91 1.39 -21.78
N LEU A 53 24.07 2.34 -22.18
CA LEU A 53 22.96 2.81 -21.34
C LEU A 53 21.91 1.72 -21.12
N THR A 54 21.51 1.03 -22.19
CA THR A 54 20.60 -0.12 -22.11
C THR A 54 21.13 -1.20 -21.18
N ASP A 55 22.43 -1.52 -21.27
CA ASP A 55 23.08 -2.50 -20.41
C ASP A 55 23.00 -2.09 -18.94
N VAL A 56 23.26 -0.81 -18.64
CA VAL A 56 23.14 -0.28 -17.26
C VAL A 56 21.71 -0.37 -16.75
N ILE A 57 20.71 0.01 -17.56
CA ILE A 57 19.29 -0.05 -17.17
C ILE A 57 18.89 -1.48 -16.86
N MET A 58 19.22 -2.43 -17.74
CA MET A 58 18.87 -3.84 -17.56
C MET A 58 19.62 -4.49 -16.39
N THR A 59 20.90 -4.15 -16.21
CA THR A 59 21.69 -4.62 -15.06
C THR A 59 21.08 -4.17 -13.74
N ASN A 60 20.47 -2.98 -13.72
CA ASN A 60 19.85 -2.38 -12.55
C ASN A 60 18.31 -2.48 -12.57
N ALA A 61 17.72 -3.41 -13.34
CA ALA A 61 16.26 -3.54 -13.46
C ALA A 61 15.57 -3.70 -12.09
N ASN A 62 16.24 -4.30 -11.11
CA ASN A 62 15.71 -4.49 -9.76
C ASN A 62 15.50 -3.20 -8.96
N ALA A 63 16.17 -2.10 -9.36
CA ALA A 63 16.02 -0.78 -8.74
C ALA A 63 14.70 -0.09 -9.12
N PHE A 64 13.98 -0.62 -10.13
CA PHE A 64 12.67 -0.13 -10.55
C PHE A 64 11.55 -0.96 -9.94
N GLY A 65 10.40 -0.33 -9.69
CA GLY A 65 9.17 -0.97 -9.17
C GLY A 65 8.41 -1.76 -10.24
N LEU A 66 9.06 -2.77 -10.83
CA LEU A 66 8.52 -3.58 -11.92
C LEU A 66 7.70 -4.76 -11.40
N ASP A 67 6.79 -5.27 -12.23
CA ASP A 67 6.04 -6.53 -11.99
C ASP A 67 5.26 -6.55 -10.66
N LYS A 68 4.85 -5.39 -10.14
CA LYS A 68 4.20 -5.25 -8.81
C LYS A 68 5.04 -5.77 -7.65
N ARG A 69 6.37 -5.85 -7.83
CA ARG A 69 7.30 -6.25 -6.79
C ARG A 69 7.47 -5.14 -5.78
N LEU A 70 7.41 -5.50 -4.50
CA LEU A 70 7.70 -4.60 -3.41
C LEU A 70 9.18 -4.63 -3.08
N GLY A 71 9.70 -3.49 -2.63
CA GLY A 71 11.02 -3.45 -2.01
C GLY A 71 10.95 -4.16 -0.66
N ASP A 72 11.99 -4.93 -0.36
CA ASP A 72 12.19 -5.57 0.93
C ASP A 72 13.47 -5.01 1.56
N TYR A 73 13.41 -4.73 2.86
CA TYR A 73 14.53 -4.24 3.65
C TYR A 73 14.58 -5.05 4.94
N GLU A 74 15.69 -5.76 5.13
CA GLU A 74 15.93 -6.56 6.32
C GLU A 74 16.21 -5.64 7.52
N GLY A 75 15.13 -5.19 8.17
CA GLY A 75 15.17 -4.31 9.32
C GLY A 75 13.96 -4.52 10.21
N LEU A 76 14.21 -4.71 11.51
CA LEU A 76 13.17 -4.71 12.52
C LEU A 76 13.01 -3.30 13.07
N VAL A 77 11.77 -2.85 13.18
CA VAL A 77 11.43 -1.54 13.74
C VAL A 77 10.65 -1.75 15.03
N ASP A 78 11.21 -1.26 16.14
CA ASP A 78 10.52 -1.25 17.43
C ASP A 78 9.62 -0.02 17.55
N ILE A 79 8.34 -0.24 17.90
CA ILE A 79 7.37 0.83 18.14
C ILE A 79 7.21 1.02 19.65
N PRO A 80 7.83 2.05 20.27
CA PRO A 80 7.73 2.27 21.71
C PRO A 80 6.32 2.76 22.10
N LEU A 81 5.73 2.09 23.10
CA LEU A 81 4.45 2.49 23.66
C LEU A 81 4.61 3.51 24.79
N LYS A 82 3.64 4.41 24.94
CA LYS A 82 3.57 5.29 26.12
C LYS A 82 3.42 4.46 27.41
N PRO A 83 4.02 4.86 28.54
CA PRO A 83 3.87 4.15 29.81
C PRO A 83 2.40 3.95 30.20
N GLY A 84 2.05 2.75 30.67
CA GLY A 84 0.69 2.40 31.11
C GLY A 84 -0.31 2.07 29.98
N THR A 85 0.12 2.09 28.72
CA THR A 85 -0.69 1.68 27.56
C THR A 85 -1.17 0.24 27.71
N LYS A 86 -2.45 0.00 27.46
CA LYS A 86 -3.09 -1.33 27.44
C LYS A 86 -3.62 -1.64 26.04
N PRO A 87 -3.70 -2.92 25.63
CA PRO A 87 -4.31 -3.31 24.37
C PRO A 87 -5.75 -2.84 24.21
N ILE A 88 -6.08 -2.44 22.99
CA ILE A 88 -7.43 -2.05 22.57
C ILE A 88 -7.83 -2.95 21.39
N SER A 89 -8.99 -3.58 21.51
CA SER A 89 -9.56 -4.45 20.47
C SER A 89 -10.96 -3.98 20.13
N LEU A 90 -11.11 -3.44 18.93
CA LEU A 90 -12.39 -2.99 18.38
C LEU A 90 -12.93 -4.02 17.38
N PRO A 91 -14.26 -4.27 17.37
CA PRO A 91 -14.86 -5.19 16.40
C PRO A 91 -14.80 -4.59 14.98
N PRO A 92 -14.76 -5.43 13.92
CA PRO A 92 -14.87 -4.96 12.54
C PRO A 92 -16.22 -4.26 12.29
N PHE A 93 -16.24 -3.24 11.44
CA PHE A 93 -17.49 -2.65 10.99
C PHE A 93 -18.28 -3.59 10.06
N ALA A 94 -19.59 -3.41 10.06
CA ALA A 94 -20.44 -4.02 9.05
C ALA A 94 -20.06 -3.45 7.67
N ALA A 95 -19.85 -4.35 6.71
CA ALA A 95 -19.57 -4.01 5.33
C ALA A 95 -20.66 -4.60 4.44
N SER A 96 -21.07 -3.88 3.40
CA SER A 96 -21.95 -4.43 2.36
C SER A 96 -21.25 -5.63 1.67
N PRO A 97 -21.98 -6.54 1.02
CA PRO A 97 -21.37 -7.65 0.29
C PRO A 97 -20.34 -7.22 -0.75
N ALA A 98 -20.60 -6.11 -1.46
CA ALA A 98 -19.67 -5.54 -2.43
C ALA A 98 -18.38 -5.04 -1.75
N ASN A 99 -18.51 -4.32 -0.65
CA ASN A 99 -17.38 -3.81 0.12
C ASN A 99 -16.56 -4.93 0.76
N ARG A 100 -17.22 -5.99 1.25
CA ARG A 100 -16.55 -7.18 1.79
C ARG A 100 -15.67 -7.84 0.74
N LYS A 101 -16.19 -8.00 -0.48
CA LYS A 101 -15.44 -8.59 -1.60
C LYS A 101 -14.15 -7.80 -1.90
N VAL A 102 -14.23 -6.47 -1.95
CA VAL A 102 -13.05 -5.62 -2.18
C VAL A 102 -12.02 -5.76 -1.06
N ILE A 103 -12.48 -5.80 0.20
CA ILE A 103 -11.60 -6.03 1.35
C ILE A 103 -10.89 -7.38 1.22
N ASP A 104 -11.63 -8.44 0.92
CA ASP A 104 -11.08 -9.80 0.83
C ASP A 104 -10.05 -9.92 -0.31
N GLU A 105 -10.34 -9.36 -1.50
CA GLU A 105 -9.40 -9.33 -2.64
C GLU A 105 -8.09 -8.57 -2.32
N GLN A 106 -8.19 -7.46 -1.56
CA GLN A 106 -7.02 -6.70 -1.14
C GLN A 106 -6.19 -7.47 -0.10
N MET A 107 -6.85 -8.15 0.85
CA MET A 107 -6.18 -8.98 1.86
C MET A 107 -5.44 -10.14 1.20
N ASP A 108 -6.06 -10.83 0.23
CA ASP A 108 -5.43 -11.91 -0.53
C ASP A 108 -4.18 -11.41 -1.28
N THR A 109 -4.26 -10.21 -1.86
CA THR A 109 -3.13 -9.58 -2.54
C THR A 109 -1.99 -9.30 -1.57
N TRP A 110 -2.26 -8.70 -0.42
CA TRP A 110 -1.24 -8.38 0.58
C TRP A 110 -0.64 -9.61 1.25
N LEU A 111 -1.43 -10.67 1.47
CA LEU A 111 -0.92 -11.95 1.95
C LEU A 111 0.03 -12.57 0.94
N LYS A 112 -0.33 -12.58 -0.35
CA LYS A 112 0.54 -13.08 -1.43
C LYS A 112 1.83 -12.27 -1.58
N GLN A 113 1.78 -10.97 -1.30
CA GLN A 113 2.93 -10.07 -1.32
C GLN A 113 3.72 -10.07 -0.02
N GLU A 114 3.33 -10.87 0.98
CA GLU A 114 3.98 -10.95 2.30
C GLU A 114 4.03 -9.59 3.04
N VAL A 115 3.12 -8.67 2.71
CA VAL A 115 2.95 -7.36 3.38
C VAL A 115 2.27 -7.52 4.74
N ILE A 116 1.41 -8.53 4.85
CA ILE A 116 0.69 -8.88 6.08
C ILE A 116 0.75 -10.38 6.30
N GLU A 117 0.48 -10.79 7.54
CA GLU A 117 0.40 -12.19 7.94
C GLU A 117 -0.75 -12.42 8.94
N PRO A 118 -1.26 -13.65 9.07
CA PRO A 118 -2.18 -14.00 10.14
C PRO A 118 -1.55 -13.81 11.51
N SER A 119 -2.28 -13.18 12.43
CA SER A 119 -1.83 -12.93 13.80
C SER A 119 -2.94 -13.15 14.83
N ARG A 120 -2.54 -13.45 16.08
CA ARG A 120 -3.43 -13.51 17.25
C ARG A 120 -3.03 -12.41 18.22
N SER A 121 -3.59 -11.23 18.01
CA SER A 121 -3.23 -10.03 18.77
C SER A 121 -4.34 -9.62 19.75
N PRO A 122 -4.00 -9.13 20.96
CA PRO A 122 -4.96 -8.43 21.82
C PRO A 122 -5.29 -7.03 21.29
N TRP A 123 -4.60 -6.57 20.24
CA TRP A 123 -4.86 -5.33 19.52
C TRP A 123 -5.68 -5.60 18.26
N ALA A 124 -6.74 -4.83 18.05
CA ALA A 124 -7.51 -4.88 16.81
C ALA A 124 -8.11 -3.51 16.51
N THR A 125 -8.02 -3.10 15.25
CA THR A 125 -8.67 -1.90 14.71
C THR A 125 -9.55 -2.30 13.53
N PRO A 126 -10.74 -1.71 13.36
CA PRO A 126 -11.58 -1.96 12.20
C PRO A 126 -10.93 -1.41 10.92
N VAL A 127 -11.26 -2.05 9.79
CA VAL A 127 -10.90 -1.59 8.44
C VAL A 127 -11.99 -0.66 7.90
N PHE A 128 -11.56 0.36 7.16
CA PHE A 128 -12.43 1.30 6.47
C PHE A 128 -12.21 1.24 4.96
N ILE A 129 -13.26 1.54 4.20
CA ILE A 129 -13.15 1.76 2.76
C ILE A 129 -13.18 3.26 2.51
N ALA A 130 -12.18 3.72 1.77
CA ALA A 130 -12.11 5.08 1.26
C ALA A 130 -12.17 5.04 -0.27
N TYR A 131 -13.02 5.88 -0.84
CA TYR A 131 -13.16 6.06 -2.28
C TYR A 131 -12.22 7.18 -2.73
N ARG A 132 -11.53 7.00 -3.85
CA ARG A 132 -10.64 8.02 -4.44
C ARG A 132 -11.04 8.29 -5.89
N ASN A 133 -10.90 9.54 -6.34
CA ASN A 133 -11.22 9.98 -7.71
C ASN A 133 -12.68 9.76 -8.15
N ASN A 134 -13.66 9.99 -7.27
CA ASN A 134 -15.10 9.87 -7.57
C ASN A 134 -15.50 8.52 -8.20
N LYS A 135 -14.82 7.43 -7.83
CA LYS A 135 -15.22 6.05 -8.12
C LYS A 135 -15.31 5.25 -6.83
#